data_AF-A0A959H824-F1
#
_entry.id   AF-A0A959H824-F1
#
_cell.length_a   1.000
_cell.length_b   1.000
_cell.length_c   1.000
_cell.angle_alpha   90.00
_cell.angle_beta   90.00
_cell.angle_gamma   90.00
#
_symmetry.space_group_name_H-M   'P 1'
#
loop_
_entity.id
_entity.type
_entity.pdbx_description
1 polymer ?
#
loop_
_entity_poly.entity_id
_entity_poly.type
_entity_poly.pdbx_seq_one_letter_code
_entity_poly.pdbx_strand_id
1 'polypeptide(L)'
;LDQPLAADLPMLREIRATLNKSIENSLSPKAPPYPELATYSKPADMPALYSGSFGMGSRDLQPEGIIGAIENMLPDGKHKKQFYLSIDFIRDVPYTPKQRAYQESVQEAYPNVKELSIRGSENPNLMPDGAVTVRFHSVGGWGAITTGKNLAMTLFDLLGYDIKANPKYGSEKKGQPTTYYLAAAPEPIRINCEYFFVDVVLSPDPNV
;
A
#
# COMPACT_ATOMS: atom_id res chain seq x y z
N LEU A 1 -0.54 13.49 -5.53
CA LEU A 1 -0.46 12.26 -6.34
C LEU A 1 -0.68 12.58 -7.81
N ASP A 2 -1.61 13.48 -8.17
CA ASP A 2 -2.00 13.62 -9.57
C ASP A 2 -1.67 15.00 -10.16
N GLN A 3 -0.56 15.06 -10.88
CA GLN A 3 -0.41 15.97 -11.99
C GLN A 3 -0.28 15.07 -13.23
N PRO A 4 -1.39 14.77 -13.94
CA PRO A 4 -1.42 13.69 -14.93
C PRO A 4 -0.50 13.93 -16.13
N LEU A 5 -0.03 15.17 -16.32
CA LEU A 5 0.93 15.56 -17.35
C LEU A 5 2.32 15.86 -16.80
N ALA A 6 2.55 15.70 -15.49
CA ALA A 6 3.87 15.91 -14.91
C ALA A 6 4.78 14.72 -15.23
N ALA A 7 6.01 15.01 -15.62
CA ALA A 7 7.01 14.00 -15.89
C ALA A 7 7.41 13.20 -14.62
N ASP A 8 7.37 13.85 -13.45
CA ASP A 8 7.68 13.25 -12.14
C ASP A 8 6.54 13.49 -11.15
N LEU A 9 6.33 12.55 -10.22
CA LEU A 9 5.45 12.76 -9.08
C LEU A 9 5.94 13.95 -8.24
N PRO A 10 5.06 14.72 -7.58
CA PRO A 10 5.45 15.93 -6.86
C PRO A 10 6.62 15.74 -5.89
N MET A 11 6.59 14.68 -5.08
CA MET A 11 7.69 14.37 -4.15
C MET A 11 9.00 14.05 -4.87
N LEU A 12 8.94 13.27 -5.96
CA LEU A 12 10.13 12.91 -6.72
C LEU A 12 10.77 14.14 -7.37
N ARG A 13 9.95 15.08 -7.84
CA ARG A 13 10.41 16.36 -8.40
C ARG A 13 11.21 17.16 -7.37
N GLU A 14 10.71 17.29 -6.13
CA GLU A 14 11.41 18.02 -5.07
C GLU A 14 12.71 17.30 -4.63
N ILE A 15 12.69 15.96 -4.58
CA ILE A 15 13.90 15.15 -4.32
C ILE A 15 14.94 15.39 -5.42
N ARG A 16 14.55 15.28 -6.69
CA ARG A 16 15.44 15.50 -7.83
C ARG A 16 16.00 16.93 -7.85
N ALA A 17 15.16 17.93 -7.54
CA ALA A 17 15.61 19.32 -7.42
C ALA A 17 16.67 19.48 -6.33
N THR A 18 16.47 18.84 -5.17
CA THR A 18 17.45 18.86 -4.06
C THR A 18 18.77 18.21 -4.46
N LEU A 19 18.73 17.06 -5.14
CA LEU A 19 19.93 16.39 -5.61
C LEU A 19 20.67 17.18 -6.71
N ASN A 20 19.94 17.90 -7.57
CA ASN A 20 20.56 18.80 -8.53
C ASN A 20 21.27 19.98 -7.87
N LYS A 21 20.74 20.50 -6.75
CA LYS A 21 21.44 21.51 -5.93
C LYS A 21 22.74 20.98 -5.34
N SER A 22 22.77 19.71 -4.91
CA SER A 22 24.00 19.03 -4.48
C SER A 22 25.06 18.96 -5.57
N ILE A 23 24.66 18.81 -6.84
CA ILE A 23 25.58 18.87 -7.99
C ILE A 23 26.02 20.31 -8.25
N GLU A 24 25.14 21.29 -8.13
CA GLU A 24 25.47 22.71 -8.33
C GLU A 24 26.60 23.17 -7.37
N ASN A 25 26.63 22.64 -6.15
CA ASN A 25 27.74 22.87 -5.21
C ASN A 25 29.11 22.47 -5.77
N SER A 26 29.19 21.45 -6.64
CA SER A 26 30.46 21.03 -7.22
C SER A 26 31.01 22.02 -8.24
N LEU A 27 30.17 22.91 -8.77
CA LEU A 27 30.56 23.94 -9.74
C LEU A 27 31.28 25.12 -9.07
N SER A 28 31.04 25.35 -7.77
CA SER A 28 31.66 26.44 -7.01
C SER A 28 32.30 25.95 -5.68
N PRO A 29 33.39 25.17 -5.71
CA PRO A 29 33.93 24.51 -4.50
C PRO A 29 34.39 25.47 -3.40
N LYS A 30 34.76 26.70 -3.75
CA LYS A 30 35.23 27.72 -2.79
C LYS A 30 34.09 28.51 -2.14
N ALA A 31 32.90 28.50 -2.75
CA ALA A 31 31.73 29.25 -2.30
C ALA A 31 30.47 28.54 -2.83
N PRO A 32 30.09 27.38 -2.26
CA PRO A 32 28.95 26.61 -2.74
C PRO A 32 27.65 27.40 -2.52
N PRO A 33 26.72 27.42 -3.51
CA PRO A 33 25.44 28.13 -3.40
C PRO A 33 24.50 27.55 -2.33
N TYR A 34 24.62 26.25 -2.00
CA TYR A 34 23.81 25.58 -0.98
C TYR A 34 24.70 24.87 0.06
N PRO A 35 25.39 25.62 0.93
CA PRO A 35 26.42 25.07 1.83
C PRO A 35 25.90 24.02 2.83
N GLU A 36 24.60 23.97 3.09
CA GLU A 36 23.93 22.99 3.94
C GLU A 36 23.71 21.62 3.27
N LEU A 37 23.84 21.55 1.94
CA LEU A 37 23.66 20.31 1.18
C LEU A 37 25.00 19.63 0.90
N ALA A 38 24.99 18.29 0.85
CA ALA A 38 26.14 17.52 0.41
C ALA A 38 26.55 17.91 -1.02
N THR A 39 27.85 17.89 -1.33
CA THR A 39 28.38 18.17 -2.66
C THR A 39 28.55 16.87 -3.44
N TYR A 40 27.87 16.75 -4.58
CA TYR A 40 27.97 15.59 -5.48
C TYR A 40 28.89 15.96 -6.64
N SER A 41 30.09 15.40 -6.64
CA SER A 41 31.18 15.78 -7.55
C SER A 41 31.39 14.78 -8.69
N LYS A 42 30.89 13.55 -8.54
CA LYS A 42 30.99 12.48 -9.51
C LYS A 42 29.60 12.04 -9.96
N PRO A 43 29.42 11.58 -11.21
CA PRO A 43 28.15 11.01 -11.64
C PRO A 43 27.64 9.87 -10.74
N ALA A 44 28.56 9.08 -10.16
CA ALA A 44 28.24 7.99 -9.25
C ALA A 44 27.70 8.44 -7.89
N ASP A 45 27.84 9.72 -7.52
CA ASP A 45 27.27 10.28 -6.29
C ASP A 45 25.75 10.43 -6.41
N MET A 46 25.22 10.47 -7.65
CA MET A 46 23.79 10.58 -7.91
C MET A 46 23.11 9.21 -7.72
N PRO A 47 22.19 9.06 -6.75
CA PRO A 47 21.49 7.81 -6.57
C PRO A 47 20.49 7.57 -7.71
N ALA A 48 20.28 6.30 -8.03
CA ALA A 48 19.17 5.91 -8.91
C ALA A 48 17.84 6.26 -8.24
N LEU A 49 17.02 7.06 -8.92
CA LEU A 49 15.70 7.44 -8.42
C LEU A 49 14.62 6.53 -9.01
N TYR A 50 13.63 6.21 -8.17
CA TYR A 50 12.48 5.37 -8.48
C TYR A 50 11.23 6.00 -7.87
N SER A 51 10.08 5.87 -8.51
CA SER A 51 8.78 6.30 -8.00
C SER A 51 7.73 5.21 -8.11
N GLY A 52 7.05 4.96 -7.00
CA GLY A 52 5.91 4.05 -6.91
C GLY A 52 4.65 4.80 -6.51
N SER A 53 3.55 4.52 -7.21
CA SER A 53 2.20 5.00 -6.85
C SER A 53 1.40 3.89 -6.18
N PHE A 54 0.79 4.17 -5.03
CA PHE A 54 -0.03 3.24 -4.25
C PHE A 54 -1.16 3.97 -3.53
N GLY A 55 -2.10 3.24 -2.91
CA GLY A 55 -3.15 3.85 -2.09
C GLY A 55 -4.28 4.53 -2.86
N MET A 56 -4.31 4.44 -4.19
CA MET A 56 -5.35 5.06 -5.02
C MET A 56 -6.72 4.46 -4.69
N GLY A 57 -7.69 5.33 -4.37
CA GLY A 57 -9.03 4.91 -3.96
C GLY A 57 -9.04 4.11 -2.65
N SER A 58 -8.11 4.40 -1.73
CA SER A 58 -7.97 3.69 -0.45
C SER A 58 -7.64 2.19 -0.61
N ARG A 59 -7.03 1.81 -1.73
CA ARG A 59 -6.50 0.45 -1.89
C ARG A 59 -5.37 0.20 -0.92
N ASP A 60 -5.48 -0.91 -0.19
CA ASP A 60 -4.49 -1.31 0.81
C ASP A 60 -3.12 -1.59 0.19
N LEU A 61 -2.04 -1.19 0.89
CA LEU A 61 -0.67 -1.57 0.57
C LEU A 61 -0.23 -2.72 1.46
N GLN A 62 -0.19 -3.93 0.90
CA GLN A 62 0.28 -5.13 1.60
C GLN A 62 1.82 -5.11 1.75
N PRO A 63 2.39 -5.85 2.72
CA PRO A 63 3.83 -6.07 2.82
C PRO A 63 4.47 -6.50 1.50
N GLU A 64 3.79 -7.35 0.74
CA GLU A 64 4.14 -7.78 -0.63
C GLU A 64 4.47 -6.61 -1.57
N GLY A 65 3.71 -5.53 -1.54
CA GLY A 65 3.96 -4.37 -2.39
C GLY A 65 5.24 -3.63 -2.02
N ILE A 66 5.58 -3.57 -0.72
CA ILE A 66 6.82 -2.96 -0.24
C ILE A 66 8.02 -3.83 -0.65
N ILE A 67 7.91 -5.14 -0.49
CA ILE A 67 8.92 -6.11 -0.92
C ILE A 67 9.15 -5.98 -2.42
N GLY A 68 8.09 -5.99 -3.23
CA GLY A 68 8.21 -5.83 -4.69
C GLY A 68 8.86 -4.51 -5.11
N ALA A 69 8.61 -3.42 -4.39
CA ALA A 69 9.28 -2.15 -4.64
C ALA A 69 10.80 -2.24 -4.38
N ILE A 70 11.22 -2.92 -3.31
CA ILE A 70 12.64 -3.15 -2.99
C ILE A 70 13.28 -4.07 -4.02
N GLU A 71 12.66 -5.21 -4.33
CA GLU A 71 13.13 -6.17 -5.33
C GLU A 71 13.30 -5.52 -6.70
N ASN A 72 12.41 -4.62 -7.09
CA ASN A 72 12.55 -3.84 -8.31
C ASN A 72 13.82 -2.96 -8.35
N MET A 73 14.35 -2.56 -7.19
CA MET A 73 15.54 -1.71 -7.06
C MET A 73 16.85 -2.49 -6.85
N LEU A 74 16.78 -3.80 -6.54
CA LEU A 74 17.97 -4.65 -6.38
C LEU A 74 18.72 -4.82 -7.72
N PRO A 75 20.03 -5.15 -7.72
CA PRO A 75 20.84 -5.22 -8.95
C PRO A 75 20.29 -6.12 -10.06
N ASP A 76 19.60 -7.20 -9.69
CA ASP A 76 18.93 -8.18 -10.56
C ASP A 76 17.43 -7.89 -10.79
N GLY A 77 16.92 -6.81 -10.19
CA GLY A 77 15.56 -6.33 -10.34
C GLY A 77 15.24 -5.77 -11.72
N LYS A 78 13.95 -5.51 -11.97
CA LYS A 78 13.47 -4.94 -13.24
C LYS A 78 13.87 -3.48 -13.46
N HIS A 79 14.34 -2.80 -12.41
CA HIS A 79 14.74 -1.39 -12.37
C HIS A 79 13.70 -0.44 -12.98
N LYS A 80 12.41 -0.76 -12.83
CA LYS A 80 11.34 0.04 -13.38
C LYS A 80 11.25 1.36 -12.64
N LYS A 81 11.49 2.47 -13.35
CA LYS A 81 11.60 3.81 -12.76
C LYS A 81 10.28 4.35 -12.23
N GLN A 82 9.17 4.05 -12.91
CA GLN A 82 7.82 4.42 -12.51
C GLN A 82 6.95 3.17 -12.47
N PHE A 83 6.33 2.91 -11.32
CA PHE A 83 5.54 1.70 -11.11
C PHE A 83 4.35 1.93 -10.18
N TYR A 84 3.45 0.95 -10.16
CA TYR A 84 2.27 0.94 -9.33
C TYR A 84 2.27 -0.29 -8.42
N LEU A 85 1.84 -0.10 -7.18
CA LEU A 85 1.67 -1.16 -6.19
C LEU A 85 0.17 -1.32 -5.87
N SER A 86 -0.21 -2.51 -5.41
CA SER A 86 -1.60 -2.85 -5.01
C SER A 86 -2.67 -2.78 -6.11
N ILE A 87 -2.25 -2.64 -7.37
CA ILE A 87 -3.13 -2.61 -8.53
C ILE A 87 -2.58 -3.57 -9.57
N ASP A 88 -3.45 -4.42 -10.11
CA ASP A 88 -3.21 -5.08 -11.38
C ASP A 88 -4.10 -4.41 -12.43
N PHE A 89 -3.48 -3.86 -13.47
CA PHE A 89 -4.22 -3.31 -14.62
C PHE A 89 -4.87 -4.42 -15.45
N ILE A 90 -4.20 -5.58 -15.52
CA ILE A 90 -4.65 -6.78 -16.21
C ILE A 90 -4.49 -7.95 -15.24
N ARG A 91 -5.59 -8.65 -14.96
CA ARG A 91 -5.58 -9.85 -14.11
C ARG A 91 -5.36 -11.10 -14.93
N ASP A 92 -4.58 -12.03 -14.41
CA ASP A 92 -4.34 -13.34 -15.04
C ASP A 92 -5.62 -14.19 -15.07
N VAL A 93 -6.42 -14.12 -14.00
CA VAL A 93 -7.70 -14.84 -13.88
C VAL A 93 -8.86 -13.83 -13.86
N PRO A 94 -9.56 -13.60 -14.99
CA PRO A 94 -10.75 -12.75 -15.01
C PRO A 94 -11.94 -13.47 -14.34
N TYR A 95 -12.76 -12.74 -13.58
CA TYR A 95 -13.93 -13.31 -12.90
C TYR A 95 -15.07 -13.67 -13.85
N THR A 96 -15.17 -12.96 -14.98
CA THR A 96 -16.26 -13.15 -15.94
C THR A 96 -15.74 -13.06 -17.38
N PRO A 97 -16.44 -13.67 -18.35
CA PRO A 97 -16.13 -13.49 -19.78
C PRO A 97 -16.17 -12.03 -20.22
N LYS A 98 -17.11 -11.24 -19.68
CA LYS A 98 -17.23 -9.80 -19.97
C LYS A 98 -16.01 -9.02 -19.48
N GLN A 99 -15.48 -9.36 -18.30
CA GLN A 99 -14.26 -8.76 -17.79
C GLN A 99 -13.04 -9.11 -18.65
N ARG A 100 -12.96 -10.36 -19.16
CA ARG A 100 -11.89 -10.77 -20.08
C ARG A 100 -11.88 -9.92 -21.34
N ALA A 101 -13.02 -9.80 -22.02
CA ALA A 101 -13.14 -8.99 -23.23
C ALA A 101 -12.78 -7.51 -22.98
N TYR A 102 -13.15 -6.98 -21.80
CA TYR A 102 -12.75 -5.63 -21.43
C TYR A 102 -11.23 -5.51 -21.22
N GLN A 103 -10.59 -6.44 -20.52
CA GLN A 103 -9.13 -6.44 -20.37
C GLN A 103 -8.39 -6.56 -21.71
N GLU A 104 -8.92 -7.33 -22.65
CA GLU A 104 -8.37 -7.43 -24.02
C GLU A 104 -8.39 -6.07 -24.72
N SER A 105 -9.51 -5.33 -24.64
CA SER A 105 -9.58 -3.96 -25.20
C SER A 105 -8.61 -2.98 -24.54
N VAL A 106 -8.37 -3.12 -23.23
CA VAL A 106 -7.40 -2.29 -22.50
C VAL A 106 -5.97 -2.63 -22.90
N GLN A 107 -5.65 -3.92 -23.07
CA GLN A 107 -4.33 -4.37 -23.52
C GLN A 107 -4.06 -3.96 -24.98
N GLU A 108 -5.07 -3.99 -25.85
CA GLU A 108 -4.95 -3.53 -27.24
C GLU A 108 -4.64 -2.02 -27.30
N ALA A 109 -5.36 -1.20 -26.51
CA ALA A 109 -5.13 0.23 -26.44
C ALA A 109 -3.82 0.60 -25.72
N TYR A 110 -3.40 -0.22 -24.74
CA TYR A 110 -2.21 0.01 -23.91
C TYR A 110 -1.39 -1.29 -23.76
N PRO A 111 -0.57 -1.66 -24.77
CA PRO A 111 0.12 -2.95 -24.81
C PRO A 111 0.96 -3.28 -23.59
N ASN A 112 1.59 -2.28 -22.97
CA ASN A 112 2.52 -2.44 -21.85
C ASN A 112 1.89 -2.18 -20.47
N VAL A 113 0.56 -1.97 -20.40
CA VAL A 113 -0.11 -1.55 -19.16
C VAL A 113 0.03 -2.56 -18.02
N LYS A 114 0.04 -3.86 -18.35
CA LYS A 114 0.23 -4.94 -17.38
C LYS A 114 1.54 -4.80 -16.62
N GLU A 115 2.59 -4.35 -17.30
CA GLU A 115 3.93 -4.27 -16.73
C GLU A 115 4.08 -3.11 -15.74
N LEU A 116 3.18 -2.13 -15.75
CA LEU A 116 3.26 -0.97 -14.87
C LEU A 116 3.10 -1.35 -13.39
N SER A 117 2.43 -2.48 -13.13
CA SER A 117 2.27 -3.06 -11.80
C SER A 117 3.48 -3.87 -11.38
N ILE A 118 3.90 -3.72 -10.14
CA ILE A 118 4.94 -4.55 -9.51
C ILE A 118 4.32 -5.33 -8.35
N ARG A 119 4.73 -6.60 -8.26
CA ARG A 119 4.36 -7.57 -7.25
C ARG A 119 5.62 -8.06 -6.56
N GLY A 120 5.55 -8.29 -5.27
CA GLY A 120 6.63 -8.89 -4.49
C GLY A 120 6.65 -10.40 -4.62
N SER A 121 7.80 -11.00 -4.33
CA SER A 121 7.95 -12.46 -4.34
C SER A 121 7.15 -13.15 -3.23
N GLU A 122 6.90 -12.46 -2.12
CA GLU A 122 6.21 -13.00 -0.95
C GLU A 122 5.32 -11.97 -0.25
N ASN A 123 4.40 -12.46 0.59
CA ASN A 123 3.56 -11.63 1.46
C ASN A 123 3.65 -12.14 2.91
N PRO A 124 4.69 -11.79 3.68
CA PRO A 124 4.89 -12.32 5.01
C PRO A 124 3.86 -11.75 6.00
N ASN A 125 3.54 -12.55 7.02
CA ASN A 125 2.77 -12.07 8.16
C ASN A 125 3.70 -11.27 9.08
N LEU A 126 3.49 -9.96 9.20
CA LEU A 126 4.27 -9.08 10.10
C LEU A 126 3.49 -8.68 11.36
N MET A 127 2.49 -9.48 11.73
CA MET A 127 1.82 -9.32 13.02
C MET A 127 2.76 -9.70 14.16
N PRO A 128 2.69 -9.02 15.31
CA PRO A 128 3.40 -9.43 16.52
C PRO A 128 3.13 -10.87 16.95
N ASP A 129 4.08 -11.47 17.64
CA ASP A 129 3.88 -12.78 18.26
C ASP A 129 2.75 -12.72 19.30
N GLY A 130 1.88 -13.73 19.28
CA GLY A 130 0.70 -13.77 20.16
C GLY A 130 -0.41 -12.80 19.77
N ALA A 131 -0.30 -12.09 18.64
CA ALA A 131 -1.40 -11.31 18.10
C ALA A 131 -2.57 -12.19 17.67
N VAL A 132 -3.78 -11.67 17.83
CA VAL A 132 -5.01 -12.28 17.34
C VAL A 132 -5.70 -11.30 16.39
N THR A 133 -6.04 -11.79 15.22
CA THR A 133 -6.75 -11.07 14.18
C THR A 133 -8.15 -11.63 13.99
N VAL A 134 -9.15 -10.74 14.01
CA VAL A 134 -10.56 -11.10 13.90
C VAL A 134 -11.22 -10.31 12.78
N ARG A 135 -12.02 -10.98 11.98
CA ARG A 135 -12.85 -10.37 10.94
C ARG A 135 -14.32 -10.72 11.14
N PHE A 136 -15.18 -9.71 11.17
CA PHE A 136 -16.62 -9.89 11.18
C PHE A 136 -17.18 -9.50 9.82
N HIS A 137 -17.97 -10.38 9.22
CA HIS A 137 -18.79 -10.08 8.05
C HIS A 137 -20.24 -9.98 8.50
N SER A 138 -20.93 -8.88 8.21
CA SER A 138 -22.30 -8.67 8.70
C SER A 138 -23.07 -7.70 7.81
N VAL A 139 -24.34 -7.45 8.12
CA VAL A 139 -25.18 -6.45 7.47
C VAL A 139 -25.17 -5.12 8.24
N GLY A 140 -25.07 -4.01 7.51
CA GLY A 140 -25.14 -2.67 8.07
C GLY A 140 -26.42 -2.46 8.89
N GLY A 141 -26.26 -2.10 10.17
CA GLY A 141 -27.36 -1.87 11.12
C GLY A 141 -27.66 -3.02 12.07
N TRP A 142 -26.97 -4.17 11.95
CA TRP A 142 -27.25 -5.39 12.73
C TRP A 142 -26.33 -5.58 13.94
N GLY A 143 -25.44 -4.61 14.20
CA GLY A 143 -24.70 -4.52 15.46
C GLY A 143 -23.28 -5.09 15.47
N ALA A 144 -22.80 -5.72 14.39
CA ALA A 144 -21.44 -6.30 14.35
C ALA A 144 -20.32 -5.29 14.65
N ILE A 145 -20.49 -4.03 14.24
CA ILE A 145 -19.55 -2.96 14.58
C ILE A 145 -19.51 -2.68 16.09
N THR A 146 -20.68 -2.62 16.72
CA THR A 146 -20.79 -2.39 18.17
C THR A 146 -20.18 -3.57 18.93
N THR A 147 -20.46 -4.80 18.48
CA THR A 147 -19.82 -6.01 19.02
C THR A 147 -18.30 -5.95 18.89
N GLY A 148 -17.78 -5.58 17.71
CA GLY A 148 -16.35 -5.43 17.47
C GLY A 148 -15.71 -4.38 18.38
N LYS A 149 -16.37 -3.23 18.58
CA LYS A 149 -15.90 -2.18 19.51
C LYS A 149 -15.88 -2.66 20.97
N ASN A 150 -16.91 -3.38 21.42
CA ASN A 150 -16.95 -3.91 22.77
C ASN A 150 -15.84 -4.96 22.99
N LEU A 151 -15.61 -5.81 21.99
CA LEU A 151 -14.51 -6.77 22.01
C LEU A 151 -13.15 -6.07 22.09
N ALA A 152 -12.92 -5.06 21.25
CA ALA A 152 -11.70 -4.24 21.26
C ALA A 152 -11.44 -3.62 22.64
N MET A 153 -12.45 -2.96 23.23
CA MET A 153 -12.35 -2.37 24.57
C MET A 153 -12.07 -3.44 25.63
N THR A 154 -12.75 -4.59 25.56
CA THR A 154 -12.55 -5.68 26.53
C THR A 154 -11.12 -6.23 26.48
N LEU A 155 -10.57 -6.43 25.28
CA LEU A 155 -9.19 -6.91 25.09
C LEU A 155 -8.17 -5.88 25.61
N PHE A 156 -8.42 -4.59 25.37
CA PHE A 156 -7.60 -3.52 25.91
C PHE A 156 -7.66 -3.45 27.44
N ASP A 157 -8.86 -3.38 28.03
CA ASP A 157 -9.05 -3.16 29.47
C ASP A 157 -8.62 -4.37 30.31
N LEU A 158 -8.88 -5.60 29.84
CA LEU A 158 -8.60 -6.81 30.61
C LEU A 158 -7.18 -7.36 30.39
N LEU A 159 -6.64 -7.24 29.16
CA LEU A 159 -5.35 -7.84 28.80
C LEU A 159 -4.25 -6.80 28.57
N GLY A 160 -4.58 -5.50 28.51
CA GLY A 160 -3.62 -4.44 28.21
C GLY A 160 -3.09 -4.48 26.77
N TYR A 161 -3.82 -5.12 25.85
CA TYR A 161 -3.36 -5.30 24.47
C TYR A 161 -3.42 -4.02 23.65
N ASP A 162 -2.45 -3.84 22.75
CA ASP A 162 -2.51 -2.86 21.68
C ASP A 162 -3.55 -3.29 20.64
N ILE A 163 -4.48 -2.38 20.32
CA ILE A 163 -5.61 -2.66 19.44
C ILE A 163 -5.53 -1.83 18.16
N LYS A 164 -5.73 -2.49 17.00
CA LYS A 164 -6.08 -1.83 15.75
C LYS A 164 -7.42 -2.34 15.26
N ALA A 165 -8.33 -1.42 14.97
CA ALA A 165 -9.62 -1.74 14.38
C ALA A 165 -9.90 -0.84 13.19
N ASN A 166 -10.38 -1.44 12.10
CA ASN A 166 -10.70 -0.72 10.86
C ASN A 166 -12.06 -1.19 10.32
N PRO A 167 -13.17 -0.56 10.69
CA PRO A 167 -14.47 -0.92 10.14
C PRO A 167 -14.62 -0.43 8.68
N LYS A 168 -14.98 -1.33 7.76
CA LYS A 168 -15.32 -1.00 6.36
C LYS A 168 -16.84 -0.94 6.18
N TYR A 169 -17.32 0.19 5.66
CA TYR A 169 -18.73 0.44 5.34
C TYR A 169 -18.88 0.72 3.84
N GLY A 170 -20.01 0.30 3.28
CA GLY A 170 -20.49 0.84 2.02
C GLY A 170 -20.95 2.30 2.17
N SER A 171 -21.27 2.94 1.05
CA SER A 171 -21.87 4.28 1.04
C SER A 171 -23.25 4.32 1.72
N GLU A 172 -23.94 3.18 1.76
CA GLU A 172 -25.24 3.05 2.40
C GLU A 172 -25.11 2.69 3.87
N LYS A 173 -25.90 3.36 4.72
CA LYS A 173 -25.82 3.22 6.18
C LYS A 173 -26.51 1.94 6.71
N LYS A 174 -27.35 1.27 5.92
CA LYS A 174 -28.12 0.09 6.32
C LYS A 174 -28.30 -0.87 5.16
N GLY A 175 -28.38 -2.17 5.45
CA GLY A 175 -28.76 -3.20 4.48
C GLY A 175 -27.63 -3.70 3.57
N GLN A 176 -26.54 -2.94 3.43
CA GLN A 176 -25.35 -3.39 2.68
C GLN A 176 -24.40 -4.21 3.56
N PRO A 177 -23.63 -5.14 2.96
CA PRO A 177 -22.56 -5.83 3.65
C PRO A 177 -21.56 -4.85 4.29
N THR A 178 -21.17 -5.15 5.51
CA THR A 178 -20.13 -4.44 6.26
C THR A 178 -19.11 -5.45 6.77
N THR A 179 -17.86 -5.01 6.88
CA THR A 179 -16.80 -5.86 7.44
C THR A 179 -16.07 -5.10 8.53
N TYR A 180 -15.96 -5.71 9.72
CA TYR A 180 -15.15 -5.18 10.82
C TYR A 180 -13.85 -5.95 10.90
N TYR A 181 -12.73 -5.23 10.95
CA TYR A 181 -11.40 -5.81 11.10
C TYR A 181 -10.87 -5.40 12.47
N LEU A 182 -10.34 -6.37 13.21
CA LEU A 182 -9.71 -6.19 14.51
C LEU A 182 -8.38 -6.94 14.53
N ALA A 183 -7.36 -6.31 15.07
CA ALA A 183 -6.15 -6.96 15.53
C ALA A 183 -5.88 -6.51 16.96
N ALA A 184 -5.50 -7.46 17.81
CA ALA A 184 -5.13 -7.24 19.19
C ALA A 184 -3.82 -7.97 19.48
N ALA A 185 -2.85 -7.30 20.08
CA ALA A 185 -1.52 -7.86 20.33
C ALA A 185 -0.95 -7.40 21.68
N PRO A 186 -0.03 -8.16 22.28
CA PRO A 186 0.65 -7.73 23.51
C PRO A 186 1.66 -6.58 23.30
N GLU A 187 1.94 -6.21 22.05
CA GLU A 187 2.87 -5.13 21.68
C GLU A 187 2.36 -4.32 20.47
N PRO A 188 2.94 -3.13 20.18
CA PRO A 188 2.42 -2.22 19.18
C PRO A 188 2.35 -2.81 17.76
N ILE A 189 1.13 -2.86 17.21
CA ILE A 189 0.87 -3.39 15.87
C ILE A 189 1.32 -2.39 14.80
N ARG A 190 2.32 -2.75 13.98
CA ARG A 190 2.86 -1.86 12.93
C ARG A 190 2.14 -1.97 11.58
N ILE A 191 1.59 -3.14 11.26
CA ILE A 191 0.79 -3.36 10.03
C ILE A 191 -0.32 -2.30 9.91
N ASN A 192 -0.43 -1.67 8.73
CA ASN A 192 -1.47 -0.68 8.43
C ASN A 192 -2.12 -0.95 7.07
N CYS A 193 -2.65 -2.16 6.91
CA CYS A 193 -3.38 -2.60 5.73
C CYS A 193 -4.48 -3.59 6.16
N GLU A 194 -5.38 -3.92 5.25
CA GLU A 194 -6.28 -5.06 5.44
C GLU A 194 -5.50 -6.35 5.74
N TYR A 195 -6.00 -7.16 6.69
CA TYR A 195 -5.34 -8.37 7.13
C TYR A 195 -5.47 -9.50 6.10
N PHE A 196 -4.37 -9.94 5.53
CA PHE A 196 -4.34 -11.11 4.64
C PHE A 196 -4.46 -12.41 5.44
N PHE A 197 -3.73 -12.51 6.55
CA PHE A 197 -3.82 -13.61 7.51
C PHE A 197 -4.85 -13.26 8.58
N VAL A 198 -5.82 -14.14 8.82
CA VAL A 198 -6.90 -13.93 9.79
C VAL A 198 -7.07 -15.18 10.64
N ASP A 199 -7.04 -15.03 11.97
CA ASP A 199 -7.17 -16.15 12.90
C ASP A 199 -8.64 -16.56 13.10
N VAL A 200 -9.54 -15.58 13.20
CA VAL A 200 -10.96 -15.81 13.46
C VAL A 200 -11.82 -15.03 12.48
N VAL A 201 -12.72 -15.73 11.79
CA VAL A 201 -13.74 -15.13 10.92
C VAL A 201 -15.13 -15.43 11.48
N LEU A 202 -15.95 -14.38 11.63
CA LEU A 202 -17.31 -14.46 12.13
C LEU A 202 -18.27 -13.94 11.07
N SER A 203 -19.25 -14.75 10.67
CA SER A 203 -20.41 -14.31 9.89
C SER A 203 -21.69 -14.68 10.65
N PRO A 204 -22.21 -13.78 11.50
CA PRO A 204 -23.43 -14.05 12.25
C PRO A 204 -24.69 -13.97 11.37
N ASP A 205 -24.58 -13.44 10.16
CA ASP A 205 -25.71 -13.20 9.25
C ASP A 205 -25.66 -14.20 8.09
N PRO A 206 -26.71 -15.01 7.86
CA PRO A 206 -26.66 -16.14 6.91
C PRO A 206 -26.53 -15.74 5.43
N ASN A 207 -26.71 -14.45 5.12
CA ASN A 207 -26.66 -13.91 3.76
C ASN A 207 -25.36 -13.14 3.47
N VAL A 208 -24.35 -13.21 4.35
CA VAL A 208 -23.06 -12.52 4.24
C VAL A 208 -21.88 -13.49 4.31
#